data_AF-A0A5M7BAS3-F1
#
_entry.id   AF-A0A5M7BAS3-F1
#
_cell.length_a   1.000
_cell.length_b   1.000
_cell.length_c   1.000
_cell.angle_alpha   90.00
_cell.angle_beta   90.00
_cell.angle_gamma   90.00
#
_symmetry.space_group_name_H-M   'P 1'
#
loop_
_entity.id
_entity.type
_entity.pdbx_description
1 polymer ?
#
loop_
_entity_poly.entity_id
_entity_poly.type
_entity_poly.pdbx_seq_one_letter_code
_entity_poly.pdbx_strand_id
1 'polypeptide(L)'
;MAKEDKAAKKAAAKERRKAARGRFKQILEVFKMQRREDKLLLPLMLGVFLGVTAVVFLLGMIWGLHWVFLPVGLAFGLLGAVILFGRRVQSSVYRKADGQPGAAGWALDNLRGRWVLTQAVSGTAQLDAVHRLIGRPGVVLVGEGAPHRVKSLMAQEKKRVARLVGDTPIYEIVVGNEENQVPLAKLQQRITKLPRNIGPAQIDAIENRLAALANRGNAMPKGPMPQGAKMRNVQRAVRRAR
;
A
#
# COMPACT_ATOMS: atom_id res chain seq x y z
N MET A 1 -3.74 -4.18 -45.73
CA MET A 1 -4.68 -3.53 -44.79
C MET A 1 -5.67 -4.51 -44.13
N ALA A 2 -6.76 -4.99 -44.76
CA ALA A 2 -7.76 -5.84 -44.07
C ALA A 2 -7.27 -7.23 -43.55
N LYS A 3 -6.26 -7.83 -44.17
CA LYS A 3 -5.65 -9.10 -43.71
C LYS A 3 -4.70 -8.89 -42.52
N GLU A 4 -4.00 -7.76 -42.47
CA GLU A 4 -3.09 -7.39 -41.38
C GLU A 4 -3.87 -7.02 -40.11
N ASP A 5 -5.00 -6.32 -40.23
CA ASP A 5 -5.90 -6.04 -39.10
C ASP A 5 -6.49 -7.30 -38.48
N LYS A 6 -6.82 -8.31 -39.30
CA LYS A 6 -7.30 -9.62 -38.82
C LYS A 6 -6.17 -10.40 -38.12
N ALA A 7 -4.94 -10.32 -38.61
CA ALA A 7 -3.78 -10.95 -37.99
C ALA A 7 -3.44 -10.29 -36.64
N ALA A 8 -3.43 -8.95 -36.58
CA ALA A 8 -3.21 -8.19 -35.35
C ALA A 8 -4.29 -8.46 -34.29
N LYS A 9 -5.57 -8.52 -34.68
CA LYS A 9 -6.68 -8.89 -33.77
C LYS A 9 -6.55 -10.32 -33.24
N LYS A 10 -6.13 -11.28 -34.08
CA LYS A 10 -5.88 -12.66 -33.65
C LYS A 10 -4.68 -12.78 -32.71
N ALA A 11 -3.59 -12.05 -32.97
CA ALA A 11 -2.43 -11.99 -32.09
C ALA A 11 -2.79 -11.37 -30.73
N ALA A 12 -3.50 -10.24 -30.72
CA ALA A 12 -4.00 -9.62 -29.50
C ALA A 12 -4.95 -10.53 -28.72
N ALA A 13 -5.84 -11.27 -29.41
CA ALA A 13 -6.72 -12.25 -28.77
C ALA A 13 -5.93 -13.43 -28.16
N LYS A 14 -4.87 -13.89 -28.83
CA LYS A 14 -3.99 -14.96 -28.32
C LYS A 14 -3.23 -14.51 -27.08
N GLU A 15 -2.68 -13.30 -27.07
CA GLU A 15 -2.02 -12.71 -25.91
C GLU A 15 -2.99 -12.49 -24.74
N ARG A 16 -4.20 -11.98 -25.01
CA ARG A 16 -5.27 -11.88 -23.99
C ARG A 16 -5.62 -13.24 -23.39
N ARG A 17 -5.73 -14.29 -24.21
CA ARG A 17 -6.00 -15.66 -23.74
C ARG A 17 -4.85 -16.23 -22.92
N LYS A 18 -3.60 -16.00 -23.32
CA LYS A 18 -2.41 -16.39 -22.54
C LYS A 18 -2.39 -15.68 -21.20
N ALA A 19 -2.61 -14.36 -21.19
CA ALA A 19 -2.67 -13.58 -19.96
C ALA A 19 -3.80 -14.05 -19.05
N ALA A 20 -4.99 -14.35 -19.60
CA ALA A 20 -6.12 -14.89 -18.84
C ALA A 20 -5.79 -16.25 -18.20
N ARG A 21 -5.16 -17.15 -18.95
CA ARG A 21 -4.69 -18.45 -18.42
C ARG A 21 -3.64 -18.28 -17.32
N GLY A 22 -2.71 -17.33 -17.47
CA GLY A 22 -1.71 -17.00 -16.46
C GLY A 22 -2.35 -16.50 -15.17
N ARG A 23 -3.27 -15.52 -15.27
CA ARG A 23 -4.04 -15.01 -14.13
C ARG A 23 -4.85 -16.11 -13.44
N PHE A 24 -5.48 -16.99 -14.20
CA PHE A 24 -6.23 -18.10 -13.65
C PHE A 24 -5.35 -19.07 -12.86
N LYS A 25 -4.16 -19.41 -13.38
CA LYS A 25 -3.19 -20.25 -12.66
C LYS A 25 -2.74 -19.60 -11.35
N GLN A 26 -2.45 -18.30 -11.37
CA GLN A 26 -2.08 -17.54 -10.17
C GLN A 26 -3.20 -17.56 -9.12
N ILE A 27 -4.44 -17.32 -9.54
CA ILE A 27 -5.60 -17.37 -8.63
C ILE A 27 -5.77 -18.77 -8.04
N LEU A 28 -5.64 -19.82 -8.86
CA LEU A 28 -5.73 -21.20 -8.39
C LEU A 28 -4.62 -21.55 -7.41
N GLU A 29 -3.40 -21.05 -7.62
CA GLU A 29 -2.28 -21.26 -6.72
C GLU A 29 -2.51 -20.58 -5.36
N VAL A 30 -2.92 -19.31 -5.37
CA VAL A 30 -3.31 -18.57 -4.16
C VAL A 30 -4.48 -19.26 -3.46
N PHE A 31 -5.46 -19.78 -4.20
CA PHE A 31 -6.57 -20.54 -3.62
C PHE A 31 -6.11 -21.83 -2.95
N LYS A 32 -5.22 -22.60 -3.60
CA LYS A 32 -4.66 -23.83 -3.02
C LYS A 32 -3.86 -23.52 -1.74
N MET A 33 -3.08 -22.45 -1.75
CA MET A 33 -2.32 -21.99 -0.57
C MET A 33 -3.28 -21.59 0.55
N GLN A 34 -4.25 -20.72 0.27
CA GLN A 34 -5.19 -20.23 1.28
C GLN A 34 -6.05 -21.36 1.85
N ARG A 35 -6.51 -22.31 1.03
CA ARG A 35 -7.31 -23.45 1.52
C ARG A 35 -6.53 -24.32 2.52
N ARG A 36 -5.20 -24.43 2.37
CA ARG A 36 -4.35 -25.16 3.33
C ARG A 36 -4.25 -24.42 4.66
N GLU A 37 -4.18 -23.10 4.61
CA GLU A 37 -4.11 -22.25 5.80
C GLU A 37 -5.46 -22.08 6.51
N ASP A 38 -6.54 -22.07 5.74
CA ASP A 38 -7.89 -21.78 6.20
C ASP A 38 -8.85 -22.85 5.72
N LYS A 39 -8.98 -23.90 6.54
CA LYS A 39 -9.84 -25.05 6.26
C LYS A 39 -11.33 -24.66 6.19
N LEU A 40 -11.73 -23.57 6.85
CA LEU A 40 -13.10 -23.05 6.81
C LEU A 40 -13.40 -22.25 5.54
N LEU A 41 -12.41 -21.93 4.72
CA LEU A 41 -12.61 -21.14 3.50
C LEU A 41 -13.63 -21.81 2.56
N LEU A 42 -13.45 -23.09 2.26
CA LEU A 42 -14.31 -23.82 1.32
C LEU A 42 -15.78 -23.92 1.79
N PRO A 43 -16.07 -24.38 3.03
CA PRO A 43 -17.45 -24.44 3.48
C PRO A 43 -18.10 -23.06 3.58
N LEU A 44 -17.35 -22.01 3.95
CA LEU A 44 -17.88 -20.64 3.96
C LEU A 44 -18.16 -20.12 2.55
N MET A 45 -17.29 -20.39 1.58
CA MET A 45 -17.52 -20.00 0.18
C MET A 45 -18.75 -20.71 -0.40
N LEU A 46 -18.90 -22.00 -0.12
CA LEU A 46 -20.08 -22.77 -0.52
C LEU A 46 -21.34 -22.25 0.19
N GLY A 47 -21.25 -21.95 1.48
CA GLY A 47 -22.34 -21.38 2.26
C GLY A 47 -22.80 -20.03 1.72
N VAL A 48 -21.88 -19.12 1.37
CA VAL A 48 -22.22 -17.84 0.73
C VAL A 48 -22.81 -18.05 -0.66
N PHE A 49 -22.22 -18.94 -1.46
CA PHE A 49 -22.72 -19.23 -2.80
C PHE A 49 -24.16 -19.74 -2.76
N LEU A 50 -24.42 -20.77 -1.96
CA LEU A 50 -25.75 -21.37 -1.82
C LEU A 50 -26.72 -20.41 -1.12
N GLY A 51 -26.27 -19.71 -0.08
CA GLY A 51 -27.10 -18.76 0.66
C GLY A 51 -27.59 -17.61 -0.22
N VAL A 52 -26.70 -16.95 -0.97
CA VAL A 52 -27.08 -15.87 -1.87
C VAL A 52 -27.95 -16.39 -3.02
N THR A 53 -27.60 -17.54 -3.60
CA THR A 53 -28.42 -18.15 -4.66
C THR A 53 -29.83 -18.46 -4.17
N ALA A 54 -29.96 -19.05 -2.98
CA ALA A 54 -31.24 -19.37 -2.37
C ALA A 54 -32.06 -18.10 -2.08
N VAL A 55 -31.45 -17.05 -1.54
CA VAL A 55 -32.13 -15.78 -1.28
C VAL A 55 -32.67 -15.17 -2.57
N VAL A 56 -31.85 -15.10 -3.63
CA VAL A 56 -32.28 -14.54 -4.91
C VAL A 56 -33.35 -15.41 -5.57
N PHE A 57 -33.26 -16.73 -5.45
CA PHE A 57 -34.27 -17.66 -5.94
C PHE A 57 -35.62 -17.48 -5.22
N LEU A 58 -35.60 -17.41 -3.89
CA LEU A 58 -36.80 -17.19 -3.06
C LEU A 58 -37.44 -15.84 -3.36
N LEU A 59 -36.64 -14.80 -3.61
CA LEU A 59 -37.15 -13.53 -4.12
C LEU A 59 -37.89 -13.72 -5.45
N GLY A 60 -37.29 -14.46 -6.40
CA GLY A 60 -37.95 -14.78 -7.66
C GLY A 60 -39.27 -15.55 -7.51
N MET A 61 -39.44 -16.35 -6.45
CA MET A 61 -40.71 -17.05 -6.19
C MET A 61 -41.86 -16.09 -5.87
N ILE A 62 -41.60 -14.95 -5.22
CA ILE A 62 -42.62 -13.95 -4.87
C ILE A 62 -43.33 -13.41 -6.13
N TRP A 63 -42.60 -13.28 -7.24
CA TRP A 63 -43.13 -12.79 -8.52
C TRP A 63 -43.37 -13.91 -9.55
N GLY A 64 -43.24 -15.19 -9.17
CA GLY A 64 -43.35 -16.33 -10.10
C GLY A 64 -42.21 -16.46 -11.12
N LEU A 65 -41.15 -15.65 -11.01
CA LEU A 65 -40.02 -15.55 -11.94
C LEU A 65 -38.77 -16.32 -11.46
N HIS A 66 -38.93 -17.32 -10.60
CA HIS A 66 -37.83 -18.05 -9.96
C HIS A 66 -36.81 -18.64 -10.95
N TRP A 67 -37.24 -19.10 -12.12
CA TRP A 67 -36.33 -19.57 -13.19
C TRP A 67 -35.48 -18.46 -13.82
N VAL A 68 -36.01 -17.24 -13.90
CA VAL A 68 -35.27 -16.06 -14.40
C VAL A 68 -34.28 -15.57 -13.34
N PHE A 69 -34.67 -15.64 -12.07
CA PHE A 69 -33.84 -15.24 -10.93
C PHE A 69 -32.74 -16.25 -10.60
N LEU A 70 -32.89 -17.52 -10.99
CA LEU A 70 -31.92 -18.56 -10.69
C LEU A 70 -30.53 -18.29 -11.29
N PRO A 71 -30.35 -18.02 -12.60
CA PRO A 71 -29.05 -17.64 -13.16
C PRO A 71 -28.45 -16.38 -12.50
N VAL A 72 -29.30 -15.41 -12.16
CA VAL A 72 -28.90 -14.18 -11.47
C VAL A 72 -28.38 -14.50 -10.07
N GLY A 73 -29.09 -15.36 -9.33
CA GLY A 73 -28.68 -15.86 -8.03
C GLY A 73 -27.35 -16.59 -8.07
N LEU A 74 -27.13 -17.47 -9.05
CA LEU A 74 -25.85 -18.15 -9.23
C LEU A 74 -24.71 -17.16 -9.49
N ALA A 75 -24.94 -16.14 -10.34
CA ALA A 75 -23.94 -15.12 -10.64
C ALA A 75 -23.59 -14.29 -9.39
N PHE A 76 -24.58 -13.83 -8.63
CA PHE A 76 -24.36 -13.09 -7.39
C PHE A 76 -23.76 -13.96 -6.28
N GLY A 77 -24.15 -15.22 -6.18
CA GLY A 77 -23.57 -16.18 -5.25
C GLY A 77 -22.09 -16.42 -5.54
N LEU A 78 -21.73 -16.59 -6.81
CA LEU A 78 -20.33 -16.74 -7.22
C LEU A 78 -19.53 -15.46 -6.92
N LEU A 79 -20.09 -14.29 -7.23
CA LEU A 79 -19.48 -13.01 -6.91
C LEU A 79 -19.25 -12.85 -5.41
N GLY A 80 -20.24 -13.22 -4.58
CA GLY A 80 -20.13 -13.21 -3.13
C GLY A 80 -19.02 -14.13 -2.61
N ALA A 81 -18.91 -15.34 -3.17
CA ALA A 81 -17.84 -16.28 -2.82
C ALA A 81 -16.44 -15.72 -3.17
N VAL A 82 -16.30 -15.08 -4.34
CA VAL A 82 -15.05 -14.43 -4.77
C VAL A 82 -14.68 -13.25 -3.86
N ILE A 83 -15.65 -12.42 -3.48
CA ILE A 83 -15.43 -11.30 -2.55
C ILE A 83 -14.99 -11.81 -1.17
N LEU A 84 -15.66 -12.85 -0.65
CA LEU A 84 -15.29 -13.48 0.61
C LEU A 84 -13.85 -14.01 0.56
N PHE A 85 -13.50 -14.73 -0.51
CA PHE A 85 -12.16 -15.25 -0.73
C PHE A 85 -11.11 -14.13 -0.68
N GLY A 86 -11.31 -13.05 -1.44
CA GLY A 86 -10.39 -11.91 -1.45
C GLY A 86 -10.22 -11.27 -0.08
N ARG A 87 -11.31 -11.06 0.67
CA ARG A 87 -11.26 -10.52 2.04
C ARG A 87 -10.51 -11.44 3.00
N ARG A 88 -10.68 -12.75 2.86
CA ARG A 88 -10.02 -13.75 3.72
C ARG A 88 -8.52 -13.84 3.44
N VAL A 89 -8.12 -13.81 2.16
CA VAL A 89 -6.71 -13.75 1.74
C VAL A 89 -6.05 -12.47 2.25
N GLN A 90 -6.71 -11.32 2.07
CA GLN A 90 -6.20 -10.07 2.59
C GLN A 90 -6.01 -10.14 4.12
N SER A 91 -7.00 -10.66 4.84
CA SER A 91 -6.91 -10.82 6.30
C SER A 91 -5.78 -11.75 6.74
N SER A 92 -5.52 -12.86 6.05
CA SER A 92 -4.44 -13.78 6.41
C SER A 92 -3.07 -13.16 6.15
N VAL A 93 -2.91 -12.42 5.04
CA VAL A 93 -1.68 -11.69 4.72
C VAL A 93 -1.38 -10.65 5.80
N TYR A 94 -2.34 -9.79 6.16
CA TYR A 94 -2.14 -8.80 7.21
C TYR A 94 -1.85 -9.43 8.58
N ARG A 95 -2.51 -10.54 8.91
CA ARG A 95 -2.25 -11.26 10.17
C ARG A 95 -0.83 -11.84 10.25
N LYS A 96 -0.27 -12.27 9.12
CA LYS A 96 1.11 -12.78 9.04
C LYS A 96 2.14 -11.67 9.06
N ALA A 97 1.81 -10.54 8.44
CA ALA A 97 2.67 -9.35 8.45
C ALA A 97 2.65 -8.65 9.81
N ASP A 98 1.61 -8.83 10.61
CA ASP A 98 1.50 -8.23 11.93
C ASP A 98 2.64 -8.68 12.85
N GLY A 99 3.34 -7.73 13.46
CA GLY A 99 4.52 -7.97 14.28
C GLY A 99 5.84 -8.18 13.51
N GLN A 100 5.83 -8.17 12.17
CA GLN A 100 7.06 -8.20 11.38
C GLN A 100 7.61 -6.77 11.20
N PRO A 101 8.92 -6.55 11.42
CA PRO A 101 9.54 -5.25 11.19
C PRO A 101 9.33 -4.72 9.76
N GLY A 102 8.87 -3.47 9.64
CA GLY A 102 8.57 -2.80 8.38
C GLY A 102 7.18 -3.12 7.80
N ALA A 103 6.35 -3.90 8.49
CA ALA A 103 5.01 -4.24 8.03
C ALA A 103 4.08 -3.02 7.92
N ALA A 104 4.24 -2.04 8.80
CA ALA A 104 3.50 -0.79 8.72
C ALA A 104 3.86 -0.04 7.43
N GLY A 105 5.15 0.09 7.12
CA GLY A 105 5.63 0.69 5.87
C GLY A 105 5.04 0.02 4.63
N TRP A 106 5.03 -1.31 4.59
CA TRP A 106 4.40 -2.09 3.51
C TRP A 106 2.89 -1.85 3.43
N ALA A 107 2.18 -1.84 4.57
CA ALA A 107 0.75 -1.59 4.59
C ALA A 107 0.37 -0.19 4.10
N LEU A 108 1.22 0.81 4.38
CA LEU A 108 1.05 2.18 3.90
C LEU A 108 1.32 2.30 2.40
N ASP A 109 2.29 1.57 1.86
CA ASP A 109 2.60 1.57 0.43
C ASP A 109 1.43 1.01 -0.40
N ASN A 110 0.67 0.07 0.18
CA ASN A 110 -0.54 -0.49 -0.42
C ASN A 110 -1.79 0.40 -0.30
N LEU A 111 -1.67 1.63 0.20
CA LEU A 111 -2.81 2.57 0.26
C LEU A 111 -3.25 2.98 -1.14
N ARG A 112 -4.57 3.00 -1.35
CA ARG A 112 -5.17 3.48 -2.60
C ARG A 112 -5.37 4.99 -2.55
N GLY A 113 -5.02 5.66 -3.64
CA GLY A 113 -5.20 7.11 -3.82
C GLY A 113 -3.88 7.87 -3.88
N ARG A 114 -3.96 9.20 -3.88
CA ARG A 114 -2.79 10.08 -3.91
C ARG A 114 -2.24 10.23 -2.49
N TRP A 115 -1.26 9.39 -2.17
CA TRP A 115 -0.50 9.43 -0.93
C TRP A 115 0.98 9.50 -1.26
N VAL A 116 1.72 10.26 -0.47
CA VAL A 116 3.18 10.33 -0.55
C VAL A 116 3.71 9.67 0.71
N LEU A 117 4.40 8.54 0.54
CA LEU A 117 4.98 7.78 1.64
C LEU A 117 6.49 8.00 1.67
N THR A 118 7.00 8.42 2.81
CA THR A 118 8.43 8.32 3.15
C THR A 118 8.58 7.24 4.23
N GLN A 119 9.15 6.10 3.87
CA GLN A 119 9.38 5.01 4.81
C GLN A 119 10.60 5.28 5.71
N ALA A 120 10.54 4.85 6.98
CA ALA A 120 11.66 4.87 7.93
C ALA A 120 12.39 6.22 8.02
N VAL A 121 11.65 7.31 8.21
CA VAL A 121 12.20 8.67 8.38
C VAL A 121 13.07 8.77 9.63
N SER A 122 12.70 8.01 10.66
CA SER A 122 13.49 7.83 11.87
C SER A 122 13.37 6.37 12.29
N GLY A 123 14.45 5.79 12.79
CA GLY A 123 14.41 4.43 13.30
C GLY A 123 15.55 4.16 14.27
N THR A 124 15.44 3.05 14.99
CA THR A 124 16.42 2.56 15.95
C THR A 124 17.11 1.30 15.44
N ALA A 125 18.22 0.91 16.06
CA ALA A 125 18.86 -0.39 15.80
C ALA A 125 17.96 -1.57 16.23
N GLN A 126 16.96 -1.33 17.08
CA GLN A 126 15.99 -2.32 17.55
C GLN A 126 14.80 -2.48 16.58
N LEU A 127 14.95 -2.04 15.34
CA LEU A 127 13.95 -2.14 14.28
C LEU A 127 12.64 -1.38 14.59
N ASP A 128 12.68 -0.38 15.49
CA ASP A 128 11.59 0.57 15.60
C ASP A 128 11.70 1.57 14.46
N ALA A 129 10.59 1.90 13.81
CA ALA A 129 10.57 2.81 12.67
C ALA A 129 9.40 3.79 12.74
N VAL A 130 9.63 5.01 12.25
CA VAL A 130 8.59 6.01 12.03
C VAL A 130 8.51 6.26 10.54
N HIS A 131 7.34 6.02 9.98
CA HIS A 131 6.98 6.30 8.61
C HIS A 131 6.19 7.61 8.56
N ARG A 132 6.39 8.38 7.50
CA ARG A 132 5.65 9.62 7.27
C ARG A 132 4.81 9.46 6.02
N LEU A 133 3.52 9.72 6.17
CA LEU A 133 2.54 9.67 5.09
C LEU A 133 1.94 11.07 4.92
N ILE A 134 1.94 11.58 3.69
CA ILE A 134 1.31 12.86 3.35
C ILE A 134 0.12 12.56 2.45
N GLY A 135 -1.03 13.14 2.76
CA GLY A 135 -2.23 13.01 1.96
C GLY A 135 -3.26 14.08 2.29
N ARG A 136 -4.50 13.89 1.83
CA ARG A 136 -5.58 14.87 2.06
C ARG A 136 -5.83 15.25 3.53
N PRO A 137 -5.61 14.37 4.52
CA PRO A 137 -5.72 14.77 5.92
C PRO A 137 -4.64 15.75 6.40
N GLY A 138 -3.50 15.82 5.73
CA GLY A 138 -2.30 16.48 6.22
C GLY A 138 -1.15 15.50 6.32
N VAL A 139 -0.37 15.60 7.39
CA VAL A 139 0.73 14.67 7.67
C VAL A 139 0.30 13.63 8.69
N VAL A 140 0.56 12.36 8.42
CA VAL A 140 0.32 11.24 9.33
C VAL A 140 1.66 10.58 9.63
N LEU A 141 2.07 10.60 10.90
CA LEU A 141 3.22 9.87 11.40
C LEU A 141 2.74 8.51 11.90
N VAL A 142 3.31 7.45 11.35
CA VAL A 142 2.98 6.07 11.68
C VAL A 142 4.20 5.40 12.27
N GLY A 143 4.12 5.07 13.55
CA GLY A 143 5.18 4.40 14.28
C GLY A 143 4.97 2.88 14.34
N GLU A 144 6.05 2.12 14.21
CA GLU A 144 6.10 0.67 14.33
C GLU A 144 7.22 0.29 15.32
N GLY A 145 6.94 -0.64 16.24
CA GLY A 145 7.88 -1.09 17.27
C GLY A 145 7.35 -0.87 18.69
N ALA A 146 8.26 -0.79 19.67
CA ALA A 146 7.85 -0.67 21.06
C ALA A 146 7.28 0.74 21.36
N PRO A 147 6.08 0.86 21.97
CA PRO A 147 5.37 2.13 22.10
C PRO A 147 6.16 3.22 22.84
N HIS A 148 6.93 2.87 23.87
CA HIS A 148 7.73 3.85 24.62
C HIS A 148 8.85 4.48 23.77
N ARG A 149 9.51 3.69 22.91
CA ARG A 149 10.61 4.18 22.05
C ARG A 149 10.06 4.93 20.85
N VAL A 150 9.01 4.37 20.23
CA VAL A 150 8.34 4.95 19.07
C VAL A 150 7.73 6.31 19.39
N LYS A 151 7.09 6.50 20.56
CA LYS A 151 6.55 7.81 20.97
C LYS A 151 7.61 8.91 21.02
N SER A 152 8.81 8.59 21.51
CA SER A 152 9.92 9.56 21.53
C SER A 152 10.36 9.94 20.11
N LEU A 153 10.52 8.95 19.23
CA LEU A 153 10.87 9.18 17.82
C LEU A 153 9.80 10.01 17.09
N MET A 154 8.53 9.68 17.30
CA MET A 154 7.40 10.41 16.71
C MET A 154 7.32 11.85 17.22
N ALA A 155 7.55 12.10 18.51
CA ALA A 155 7.56 13.44 19.06
C ALA A 155 8.69 14.31 18.47
N GLN A 156 9.87 13.72 18.25
CA GLN A 156 10.98 14.40 17.57
C GLN A 156 10.63 14.74 16.12
N GLU A 157 10.08 13.77 15.38
CA GLU A 157 9.69 13.98 13.99
C GLU A 157 8.56 15.00 13.86
N LYS A 158 7.56 14.94 14.74
CA LYS A 158 6.48 15.94 14.80
C LYS A 158 7.01 17.34 15.00
N LYS A 159 7.96 17.55 15.92
CA LYS A 159 8.58 18.87 16.13
C LYS A 159 9.32 19.36 14.88
N ARG A 160 9.96 18.47 14.11
CA ARG A 160 10.64 18.83 12.85
C ARG A 160 9.64 19.19 11.76
N VAL A 161 8.61 18.37 11.59
CA VAL A 161 7.54 18.57 10.59
C VAL A 161 6.75 19.83 10.89
N ALA A 162 6.35 20.06 12.14
CA ALA A 162 5.55 21.22 12.56
C ALA A 162 6.19 22.57 12.18
N ARG A 163 7.53 22.66 12.16
CA ARG A 163 8.26 23.86 11.73
C ARG A 163 8.06 24.21 10.26
N LEU A 164 7.63 23.26 9.43
CA LEU A 164 7.57 23.40 7.96
C LEU A 164 6.15 23.36 7.39
N VAL A 165 5.24 22.66 8.08
CA VAL A 165 3.87 22.43 7.59
C VAL A 165 2.87 23.48 8.08
N GLY A 166 3.30 24.38 8.98
CA GLY A 166 2.46 25.46 9.51
C GLY A 166 1.22 24.89 10.22
N ASP A 167 0.05 25.38 9.83
CA ASP A 167 -1.25 25.00 10.42
C ASP A 167 -1.78 23.65 9.93
N THR A 168 -1.04 22.93 9.08
CA THR A 168 -1.48 21.63 8.58
C THR A 168 -1.54 20.60 9.71
N PRO A 169 -2.66 19.88 9.89
CA PRO A 169 -2.77 18.87 10.94
C PRO A 169 -1.72 17.75 10.82
N ILE A 170 -1.14 17.39 11.97
CA ILE A 170 -0.22 16.26 12.12
C ILE A 170 -0.88 15.20 13.00
N TYR A 171 -1.18 14.05 12.42
CA TYR A 171 -1.75 12.90 13.11
C TYR A 171 -0.66 11.91 13.50
N GLU A 172 -0.83 11.27 14.65
CA GLU A 172 0.08 10.25 15.16
C GLU A 172 -0.69 8.94 15.32
N ILE A 173 -0.12 7.85 14.78
CA ILE A 173 -0.67 6.50 14.89
C ILE A 173 0.48 5.56 15.24
N VAL A 174 0.30 4.76 16.28
CA VAL A 174 1.23 3.66 16.62
C VAL A 174 0.58 2.35 16.21
N VAL A 175 1.32 1.53 15.46
CA VAL A 175 0.89 0.21 15.00
C VAL A 175 1.21 -0.82 16.07
N GLY A 176 0.23 -1.68 16.34
CA GLY A 176 0.37 -2.80 17.27
C GLY A 176 -0.99 -3.25 17.82
N ASN A 177 -0.96 -4.19 18.76
CA ASN A 177 -2.16 -4.89 19.26
C ASN A 177 -2.52 -4.54 20.71
N GLU A 178 -1.80 -3.61 21.34
CA GLU A 178 -2.08 -3.16 22.70
C GLU A 178 -3.08 -2.01 22.75
N GLU A 179 -3.41 -1.55 23.97
CA GLU A 179 -4.29 -0.41 24.17
C GLU A 179 -3.71 0.87 23.53
N ASN A 180 -4.58 1.67 22.89
CA ASN A 180 -4.22 2.88 22.13
C ASN A 180 -3.34 2.65 20.89
N GLN A 181 -3.11 1.40 20.47
CA GLN A 181 -2.47 1.06 19.21
C GLN A 181 -3.51 0.66 18.16
N VAL A 182 -3.11 0.74 16.89
CA VAL A 182 -3.95 0.35 15.77
C VAL A 182 -3.40 -0.94 15.17
N PRO A 183 -4.17 -2.04 15.16
CA PRO A 183 -3.75 -3.27 14.51
C PRO A 183 -3.46 -3.04 13.02
N LEU A 184 -2.45 -3.72 12.50
CA LEU A 184 -1.98 -3.51 11.12
C LEU A 184 -3.11 -3.59 10.08
N ALA A 185 -4.01 -4.58 10.23
CA ALA A 185 -5.16 -4.77 9.34
C ALA A 185 -6.15 -3.59 9.33
N LYS A 186 -6.19 -2.78 10.40
CA LYS A 186 -7.09 -1.62 10.56
C LYS A 186 -6.41 -0.29 10.25
N LEU A 187 -5.08 -0.27 10.06
CA LEU A 187 -4.30 0.94 9.80
C LEU A 187 -4.83 1.74 8.61
N GLN A 188 -5.05 1.06 7.47
CA GLN A 188 -5.56 1.70 6.27
C GLN A 188 -6.94 2.33 6.49
N GLN A 189 -7.84 1.63 7.19
CA GLN A 189 -9.17 2.14 7.49
C GLN A 189 -9.12 3.36 8.43
N ARG A 190 -8.22 3.35 9.43
CA ARG A 190 -8.06 4.47 10.36
C ARG A 190 -7.56 5.72 9.64
N ILE A 191 -6.58 5.58 8.75
CA ILE A 191 -6.00 6.70 7.99
C ILE A 191 -7.03 7.28 7.00
N THR A 192 -7.74 6.42 6.26
CA THR A 192 -8.71 6.87 5.26
C THR A 192 -9.96 7.53 5.85
N LYS A 193 -10.25 7.29 7.14
CA LYS A 193 -11.33 7.95 7.88
C LYS A 193 -10.98 9.35 8.41
N LEU A 194 -9.71 9.76 8.34
CA LEU A 194 -9.31 11.10 8.78
C LEU A 194 -9.97 12.18 7.90
N PRO A 195 -10.29 13.36 8.46
CA PRO A 195 -10.91 14.44 7.71
C PRO A 195 -9.99 14.93 6.59
N ARG A 196 -10.58 15.48 5.53
CA ARG A 196 -9.81 16.01 4.38
C ARG A 196 -9.54 17.49 4.60
N ASN A 197 -8.38 17.81 5.15
CA ASN A 197 -8.02 19.17 5.54
C ASN A 197 -7.28 19.95 4.45
N ILE A 198 -6.54 19.25 3.56
CA ILE A 198 -5.69 19.88 2.55
C ILE A 198 -6.02 19.44 1.12
N GLY A 199 -5.75 20.33 0.17
CA GLY A 199 -5.91 20.10 -1.27
C GLY A 199 -4.67 19.45 -1.93
N PRO A 200 -4.79 18.94 -3.17
CA PRO A 200 -3.70 18.25 -3.85
C PRO A 200 -2.43 19.10 -4.04
N ALA A 201 -2.55 20.39 -4.37
CA ALA A 201 -1.39 21.28 -4.53
C ALA A 201 -0.65 21.53 -3.20
N GLN A 202 -1.38 21.52 -2.07
CA GLN A 202 -0.78 21.65 -0.75
C GLN A 202 0.01 20.39 -0.36
N ILE A 203 -0.44 19.21 -0.80
CA ILE A 203 0.32 17.95 -0.62
C ILE A 203 1.70 18.09 -1.28
N ASP A 204 1.75 18.51 -2.54
CA ASP A 204 3.00 18.66 -3.29
C ASP A 204 3.91 19.75 -2.65
N ALA A 205 3.32 20.85 -2.19
CA ALA A 205 4.06 21.90 -1.50
C ALA A 205 4.68 21.40 -0.17
N ILE A 206 3.94 20.60 0.60
CA ILE A 206 4.42 20.02 1.86
C ILE A 206 5.52 18.99 1.58
N GLU A 207 5.33 18.12 0.59
CA GLU A 207 6.34 17.15 0.16
C GLU A 207 7.65 17.84 -0.20
N ASN A 208 7.60 18.87 -1.05
CA ASN A 208 8.79 19.62 -1.47
C ASN A 208 9.52 20.29 -0.30
N ARG A 209 8.79 20.88 0.66
CA ARG A 209 9.39 21.48 1.87
C ARG A 209 10.07 20.43 2.75
N LEU A 210 9.45 19.26 2.91
CA LEU A 210 10.00 18.18 3.72
C LEU A 210 11.20 17.50 3.04
N ALA A 211 11.17 17.33 1.72
CA ALA A 211 12.29 16.80 0.95
C ALA A 211 13.54 17.70 1.06
N ALA A 212 13.36 19.03 1.06
CA ALA A 212 14.45 19.97 1.26
C ALA A 212 15.14 19.84 2.63
N LEU A 213 14.43 19.37 3.67
CA LEU A 213 14.99 19.15 5.00
C LEU A 213 15.82 17.85 5.08
N ALA A 214 15.40 16.79 4.37
CA ALA A 214 16.17 15.55 4.30
C ALA A 214 17.58 15.76 3.72
N ASN A 215 17.70 16.66 2.73
CA ASN A 215 18.99 16.98 2.10
C ASN A 215 19.93 17.82 2.97
N ARG A 216 19.44 18.52 4.01
CA ARG A 216 20.29 19.29 4.93
C ARG A 216 21.06 18.42 5.92
N GLY A 217 20.64 17.18 6.16
CA GLY A 217 21.34 16.22 7.04
C GLY A 217 22.64 15.67 6.45
N ASN A 218 22.76 15.65 5.12
CA ASN A 218 23.95 15.13 4.41
C ASN A 218 24.92 16.23 3.95
N ALA A 219 24.63 17.50 4.22
CA ALA A 219 25.57 18.59 3.98
C ALA A 219 26.53 18.71 5.17
N MET A 220 27.42 17.72 5.35
CA MET A 220 28.60 17.94 6.19
C MET A 220 29.33 19.17 5.62
N PRO A 221 29.65 20.20 6.44
CA PRO A 221 30.52 21.26 6.02
C PRO A 221 31.82 20.59 5.62
N LYS A 222 32.20 20.69 4.33
CA LYS A 222 33.54 20.31 3.93
C LYS A 222 34.47 21.10 4.83
N GLY A 223 35.18 20.40 5.72
CA GLY A 223 36.17 21.01 6.61
C GLY A 223 37.11 21.90 5.80
N PRO A 224 37.76 22.89 6.45
CA PRO A 224 38.56 23.88 5.75
C PRO A 224 39.45 23.19 4.73
N MET A 225 39.20 23.48 3.45
CA MET A 225 39.96 22.87 2.36
C MET A 225 41.44 23.11 2.65
N PRO A 226 42.31 22.08 2.62
CA PRO A 226 43.73 22.31 2.82
C PRO A 226 44.20 23.33 1.78
N GLN A 227 44.76 24.45 2.26
CA GLN A 227 45.42 25.43 1.42
C GLN A 227 46.57 24.71 0.70
N GLY A 228 46.38 24.37 -0.57
CA GLY A 228 47.42 23.73 -1.36
C GLY A 228 46.96 22.78 -2.46
N ALA A 229 45.68 22.38 -2.50
CA ALA A 229 45.16 21.54 -3.58
C ALA A 229 44.92 22.36 -4.87
N LYS A 230 46.00 22.90 -5.45
CA LYS A 230 45.99 23.35 -6.85
C LYS A 230 45.69 22.12 -7.70
N MET A 231 44.49 22.09 -8.30
CA MET A 231 44.14 21.11 -9.33
C MET A 231 45.23 21.11 -10.39
N ARG A 232 46.06 20.07 -10.42
CA ARG A 232 47.08 19.90 -11.47
C ARG A 232 46.31 19.64 -12.76
N ASN A 233 46.30 20.64 -13.63
CA ASN A 233 45.57 20.66 -14.89
C ASN A 233 45.94 19.42 -15.73
N VAL A 234 45.07 18.40 -15.73
CA VAL A 234 45.28 17.11 -16.44
C VAL A 234 45.37 17.32 -17.96
N GLN A 235 44.93 18.46 -18.46
CA GLN A 235 44.94 18.81 -19.89
C GLN A 235 46.34 19.02 -20.50
N ARG A 236 47.42 19.15 -19.70
CA ARG A 236 48.79 19.29 -20.24
C ARG A 236 49.56 17.96 -20.38
N ALA A 237 49.08 16.86 -19.80
CA ALA A 237 49.75 15.56 -19.92
C ALA A 237 49.47 14.86 -21.26
N VAL A 238 48.36 15.19 -21.94
CA VAL A 238 47.92 14.50 -23.17
C VAL A 238 48.57 15.05 -24.45
N ARG A 239 49.24 16.21 -24.41
CA ARG A 239 49.85 16.85 -25.59
C ARG A 239 51.31 16.47 -25.89
N ARG A 240 51.92 15.57 -25.11
CA ARG A 240 53.30 15.07 -25.36
C ARG A 240 53.38 13.62 -25.82
N ALA A 241 52.24 12.99 -26.14
CA ALA A 241 52.17 11.63 -26.65
C ALA A 241 51.57 11.60 -28.07
N ARG A 242 52.02 12.52 -28.93
CA ARG A 242 51.85 12.45 -30.38
C ARG A 242 53.15 12.83 -31.05
#